data_AF-A0A8J8EHQ3-F1
#
_entry.id   AF-A0A8J8EHQ3-F1
#
_cell.length_a   1.000
_cell.length_b   1.000
_cell.length_c   1.000
_cell.angle_alpha   90.00
_cell.angle_beta   90.00
_cell.angle_gamma   90.00
#
_symmetry.space_group_name_H-M   'P 1'
#
loop_
_entity.id
_entity.type
_entity.pdbx_description
1 polymer ?
#
loop_
_entity_poly.entity_id
_entity_poly.type
_entity_poly.pdbx_seq_one_letter_code
_entity_poly.pdbx_strand_id
1 'polypeptide(L)'
;MLVKGKIVGEKATVPFEVHKDKDGIEVRVDFPDEEFRYSVDCNCLEPLEVLGLLLPSFEENLGEIRGVFVEEVVEETEGKRGHSLLKSLRRFLSKGG
;
A
#
# COMPACT_ATOMS: atom_id res chain seq x y z
N MET A 1 0.51 11.57 -2.66
CA MET A 1 0.86 10.67 -1.53
C MET A 1 1.49 9.43 -2.12
N LEU A 2 2.61 8.97 -1.57
CA LEU A 2 3.30 7.76 -2.00
C LEU A 2 3.46 6.84 -0.78
N VAL A 3 3.05 5.58 -0.92
CA VAL A 3 3.23 4.54 0.09
C VAL A 3 4.13 3.47 -0.50
N LYS A 4 5.22 3.13 0.20
CA LYS A 4 6.12 2.05 -0.18
C LYS A 4 6.16 0.99 0.90
N GLY A 5 6.38 -0.24 0.49
CA GLY A 5 6.54 -1.34 1.42
C GLY A 5 6.77 -2.64 0.71
N LYS A 6 6.43 -3.73 1.38
CA LYS A 6 6.54 -5.08 0.85
C LYS A 6 5.34 -5.95 1.22
N ILE A 7 5.01 -6.86 0.32
CA ILE A 7 4.04 -7.93 0.53
C ILE A 7 4.85 -9.20 0.81
N VAL A 8 4.54 -9.86 1.92
CA VAL A 8 5.19 -11.11 2.33
C VAL A 8 4.20 -12.24 2.11
N GLY A 9 4.46 -13.10 1.13
CA GLY A 9 3.77 -14.39 0.99
C GLY A 9 4.66 -15.54 1.43
N GLU A 10 4.09 -16.74 1.42
CA GLU A 10 4.81 -17.98 1.74
C GLU A 10 5.99 -18.28 0.80
N LYS A 11 5.83 -17.98 -0.50
CA LYS A 11 6.81 -18.30 -1.54
C LYS A 11 7.86 -17.21 -1.73
N ALA A 12 7.46 -15.94 -1.58
CA ALA A 12 8.31 -14.79 -1.89
C ALA A 12 7.89 -13.53 -1.13
N THR A 13 8.81 -12.57 -1.09
CA THR A 13 8.55 -11.19 -0.64
C THR A 13 8.81 -10.25 -1.80
N VAL A 14 7.85 -9.38 -2.10
CA VAL A 14 7.92 -8.44 -3.22
C VAL A 14 7.69 -7.01 -2.74
N PRO A 15 8.42 -6.01 -3.27
CA PRO A 15 8.16 -4.62 -2.96
C PRO A 15 6.88 -4.15 -3.66
N PHE A 16 6.26 -3.13 -3.08
CA PHE A 16 5.16 -2.42 -3.70
C PHE A 16 5.32 -0.91 -3.54
N GLU A 17 4.73 -0.18 -4.49
CA GLU A 17 4.54 1.26 -4.42
C GLU A 17 3.07 1.58 -4.74
N VAL A 18 2.44 2.43 -3.91
CA VAL A 18 1.11 2.98 -4.21
C VAL A 18 1.20 4.50 -4.24
N HIS A 19 0.91 5.06 -5.41
CA HIS A 19 0.84 6.51 -5.61
C HIS A 19 -0.63 6.94 -5.64
N LYS A 20 -0.98 7.97 -4.88
CA LYS A 20 -2.28 8.63 -4.90
C LYS A 20 -2.10 10.10 -5.20
N ASP A 21 -2.81 10.59 -6.20
CA ASP A 21 -2.89 12.00 -6.53
C ASP A 21 -4.36 12.45 -6.62
N LYS A 22 -4.60 13.60 -7.27
CA LYS A 22 -5.94 14.16 -7.45
C LYS A 22 -6.79 13.36 -8.44
N ASP A 23 -6.15 12.64 -9.35
CA ASP A 23 -6.77 11.95 -10.49
C ASP A 23 -7.09 10.50 -10.10
N GLY A 24 -6.28 9.86 -9.24
CA GLY A 24 -6.59 8.53 -8.75
C GLY A 24 -5.49 7.87 -7.93
N ILE A 25 -5.48 6.53 -7.99
CA ILE A 25 -4.49 5.67 -7.35
C ILE A 25 -3.84 4.78 -8.40
N GLU A 26 -2.52 4.67 -8.32
CA GLU A 26 -1.71 3.72 -9.05
C GLU A 26 -0.99 2.79 -8.08
N VAL A 27 -1.12 1.48 -8.29
CA VAL A 27 -0.42 0.42 -7.55
C VAL A 27 0.60 -0.23 -8.47
N ARG A 28 1.82 -0.38 -7.98
CA ARG A 28 2.92 -1.13 -8.62
C ARG A 28 3.44 -2.18 -7.66
N VAL A 29 3.68 -3.38 -8.17
CA VAL A 29 4.27 -4.49 -7.41
C VAL A 29 5.31 -5.17 -8.30
N ASP A 30 6.56 -5.26 -7.82
CA ASP A 30 7.65 -5.86 -8.59
C ASP A 30 7.77 -7.35 -8.25
N PHE A 31 7.13 -8.21 -9.05
CA PHE A 31 7.35 -9.65 -8.94
C PHE A 31 8.71 -10.04 -9.55
N PRO A 32 9.30 -11.19 -9.18
CA PRO A 32 10.59 -11.62 -9.72
C PRO A 32 10.65 -11.70 -11.25
N ASP A 33 9.52 -12.05 -11.89
CA ASP A 33 9.44 -12.30 -13.33
C ASP A 33 8.70 -11.19 -14.11
N GLU A 34 7.90 -10.36 -13.44
CA GLU A 34 7.09 -9.31 -14.07
C GLU A 34 6.75 -8.14 -13.13
N GLU A 35 6.52 -6.95 -13.70
CA GLU A 35 5.93 -5.82 -12.97
C GLU A 35 4.40 -5.87 -13.10
N PHE A 36 3.70 -5.88 -11.97
CA PHE A 36 2.26 -5.66 -11.94
C PHE A 36 1.97 -4.17 -11.77
N ARG A 37 1.07 -3.64 -12.60
CA ARG A 37 0.60 -2.25 -12.53
C ARG A 37 -0.91 -2.18 -12.64
N TYR A 38 -1.53 -1.45 -11.73
CA TYR A 38 -2.97 -1.22 -11.72
C TYR A 38 -3.29 0.24 -11.39
N SER A 39 -4.22 0.85 -12.12
CA SER A 39 -4.67 2.21 -11.88
C SER A 39 -6.18 2.27 -11.71
N VAL A 40 -6.64 3.11 -10.79
CA VAL A 40 -8.06 3.40 -10.57
C VAL A 40 -8.27 4.91 -10.46
N ASP A 41 -9.17 5.43 -11.28
CA ASP A 41 -9.52 6.85 -11.33
C ASP A 41 -10.55 7.22 -10.23
N CYS A 42 -10.27 6.82 -8.97
CA CYS A 42 -11.01 7.29 -7.81
C CYS A 42 -10.05 7.80 -6.74
N ASN A 43 -10.05 9.12 -6.54
CA ASN A 43 -9.36 9.75 -5.42
C ASN A 43 -10.05 9.52 -4.05
N CYS A 44 -11.25 8.90 -4.08
CA CYS A 44 -12.06 8.60 -2.93
C CYS A 44 -11.53 7.46 -2.06
N LEU A 45 -10.73 6.56 -2.65
CA LEU A 45 -10.19 5.38 -1.98
C LEU A 45 -8.87 5.72 -1.30
N GLU A 46 -8.51 4.97 -0.26
CA GLU A 46 -7.18 5.08 0.34
C GLU A 46 -6.18 4.10 -0.31
N PRO A 47 -4.87 4.45 -0.39
CA PRO A 47 -3.86 3.63 -1.06
C PRO A 47 -3.86 2.15 -0.64
N LEU A 48 -3.94 1.90 0.67
CA LEU A 48 -3.90 0.54 1.21
C LEU A 48 -5.23 -0.21 1.04
N GLU A 49 -6.35 0.48 0.85
CA GLU A 49 -7.63 -0.17 0.52
C GLU A 49 -7.55 -0.79 -0.88
N VAL A 50 -7.03 -0.04 -1.86
CA VAL A 50 -6.84 -0.54 -3.22
C VAL A 50 -5.88 -1.72 -3.23
N LEU A 51 -4.74 -1.61 -2.53
CA LEU A 51 -3.80 -2.72 -2.40
C LEU A 51 -4.46 -3.97 -1.77
N GLY A 52 -5.27 -3.77 -0.72
CA GLY A 52 -6.00 -4.84 -0.04
C GLY A 52 -6.94 -5.61 -0.96
N LEU A 53 -7.61 -4.93 -1.89
CA LEU A 53 -8.49 -5.54 -2.89
C LEU A 53 -7.73 -6.40 -3.90
N LEU A 54 -6.44 -6.11 -4.12
CA LEU A 54 -5.60 -6.82 -5.08
C LEU A 54 -4.88 -8.03 -4.47
N LEU A 55 -4.73 -8.10 -3.13
CA LEU A 55 -4.00 -9.19 -2.48
C LEU A 55 -4.43 -10.61 -2.91
N PRO A 56 -5.73 -10.93 -3.09
CA PRO A 56 -6.13 -12.25 -3.56
C PRO A 56 -5.54 -12.62 -4.92
N SER A 57 -5.37 -11.65 -5.84
CA SER A 57 -4.75 -11.90 -7.14
C SER A 57 -3.24 -12.15 -7.05
N PHE A 58 -2.59 -11.70 -5.97
CA PHE A 58 -1.15 -11.93 -5.76
C PHE A 58 -0.85 -13.29 -5.11
N GLU A 59 -1.83 -13.96 -4.51
CA GLU A 59 -1.63 -15.27 -3.88
C GLU A 59 -1.22 -16.36 -4.88
N GLU A 60 -1.59 -16.24 -6.16
CA GLU A 60 -1.15 -17.16 -7.21
C GLU A 60 0.39 -17.19 -7.30
N ASN A 61 1.00 -16.00 -7.24
CA ASN A 61 2.44 -15.79 -7.34
C ASN A 61 3.16 -15.95 -5.98
N LEU A 62 2.59 -15.41 -4.90
CA LEU A 62 3.25 -15.33 -3.59
C LEU A 62 2.91 -16.48 -2.64
N GLY A 63 1.90 -17.30 -2.96
CA GLY A 63 1.28 -18.20 -1.97
C GLY A 63 0.44 -17.43 -0.95
N GLU A 64 0.08 -18.08 0.16
CA GLU A 64 -0.70 -17.44 1.23
C GLU A 64 -0.03 -16.15 1.71
N ILE A 65 -0.74 -15.02 1.68
CA ILE A 65 -0.19 -13.75 2.15
C ILE A 65 -0.07 -13.78 3.68
N ARG A 66 1.16 -13.62 4.18
CA ARG A 66 1.49 -13.54 5.60
C ARG A 66 1.36 -12.12 6.15
N GLY A 67 1.53 -11.11 5.30
CA GLY A 67 1.31 -9.72 5.69
C GLY A 67 1.76 -8.70 4.66
N VAL A 68 1.33 -7.47 4.88
CA VAL A 68 1.74 -6.28 4.14
C VAL A 68 2.41 -5.33 5.12
N PHE A 69 3.65 -4.94 4.82
CA PHE A 69 4.46 -4.10 5.69
C PHE A 69 4.77 -2.79 4.99
N VAL A 70 4.29 -1.69 5.55
CA VAL A 70 4.58 -0.33 5.08
C VAL A 70 5.94 0.09 5.62
N GLU A 71 6.82 0.52 4.73
CA GLU A 71 8.19 0.94 5.06
C GLU A 71 8.34 2.47 4.97
N GLU A 72 7.68 3.11 4.01
CA GLU A 72 7.73 4.56 3.82
C GLU A 72 6.36 5.12 3.41
N VAL A 73 6.02 6.30 3.94
CA VAL A 73 4.88 7.09 3.48
C VAL A 73 5.32 8.53 3.28
N VAL A 74 5.20 9.02 2.05
CA VAL A 74 5.48 10.40 1.67
C VAL A 74 4.17 11.12 1.33
N GLU A 75 3.78 12.06 2.19
CA GLU A 75 2.66 12.97 1.92
C GLU A 75 3.21 14.27 1.31
N GLU A 76 2.91 14.52 0.03
CA GLU A 76 3.21 15.81 -0.59
C GLU A 76 2.36 16.88 0.08
N THR A 77 2.99 17.68 0.93
CA THR A 77 2.28 18.69 1.72
C THR A 77 2.23 19.99 0.93
N GLU A 78 1.21 20.14 0.07
CA GLU A 78 0.83 21.48 -0.39
C GLU A 78 0.12 22.22 0.75
N GLY A 79 0.91 22.92 1.57
CA GLY A 79 0.49 24.17 2.20
C GLY A 79 -0.48 24.16 3.39
N LYS A 80 -0.83 23.02 4.02
CA LYS A 80 -1.61 23.05 5.29
C LYS A 80 -1.12 22.04 6.33
N ARG A 81 -0.58 22.56 7.43
CA ARG A 81 -0.52 21.88 8.74
C ARG A 81 -1.93 21.39 9.08
N GLY A 82 -2.15 20.08 9.17
CA GLY A 82 -3.45 19.57 9.60
C GLY A 82 -3.54 18.05 9.67
N HIS A 83 -3.11 17.49 10.80
CA HIS A 83 -3.42 16.14 11.27
C HIS A 83 -2.99 14.96 10.38
N SER A 84 -1.75 14.51 10.64
CA SER A 84 -1.28 13.14 10.35
C SER A 84 -2.33 12.11 10.77
N LEU A 85 -3.11 11.61 9.82
CA LEU A 85 -4.04 10.49 10.01
C LEU A 85 -3.26 9.23 10.48
N LEU A 86 -1.96 9.17 10.20
CA LEU A 86 -1.05 8.12 10.64
C LEU A 86 -0.74 8.15 12.16
N LYS A 87 -0.90 9.28 12.87
CA LYS A 87 -0.87 9.26 14.35
C LYS A 87 -2.04 8.47 14.94
N SER A 88 -3.15 8.34 14.23
CA SER A 88 -4.31 7.54 14.64
C SER A 88 -4.04 6.04 14.48
N LEU A 89 -3.50 5.63 13.32
CA LEU A 89 -3.14 4.22 13.05
C LEU A 89 -2.06 3.70 14.00
N ARG A 90 -1.05 4.52 14.34
CA ARG A 90 -0.04 4.16 15.35
C ARG A 90 -0.63 3.90 16.75
N ARG A 91 -1.73 4.57 17.12
CA ARG A 91 -2.42 4.34 18.41
C ARG A 91 -3.26 3.08 18.41
N PHE A 92 -3.80 2.68 17.27
CA PHE A 92 -4.64 1.47 17.17
C PHE A 92 -3.81 0.19 17.29
N LEU A 93 -2.59 0.18 16.75
CA LEU A 93 -1.68 -0.98 16.81
C LEU A 93 -0.90 -1.12 18.13
N SER A 94 -0.86 -0.07 18.97
CA SER A 94 -0.09 -0.08 20.23
C SER A 94 -0.89 -0.55 21.46
N LYS A 95 -2.16 -0.95 21.32
CA LYS A 95 -3.03 -1.35 22.45
C LYS A 95 -3.31 -2.85 22.57
N GLY A 96 -2.66 -3.68 21.75
CA GLY A 96 -2.66 -5.14 21.91
C GLY A 96 -1.34 -5.60 22.51
N GLY A 97 -1.15 -5.39 23.82
CA GLY A 97 0.00 -5.85 24.59
C GLY A 97 -0.34 -5.91 26.07
#